data_AF-A0A6I1N5L2-F1
#
_entry.id   AF-A0A6I1N5L2-F1
#
_cell.length_a   1.000
_cell.length_b   1.000
_cell.length_c   1.000
_cell.angle_alpha   90.00
_cell.angle_beta   90.00
_cell.angle_gamma   90.00
#
_symmetry.space_group_name_H-M   'P 1'
#
loop_
_entity.id
_entity.type
_entity.pdbx_description
1 polymer ?
#
loop_
_entity_poly.entity_id
_entity_poly.type
_entity_poly.pdbx_seq_one_letter_code
_entity_poly.pdbx_strand_id
1 'polypeptide(L)' 'MNNPEPGSRPDRSKAIAVEAGLDLLKSEGRAAAAAFMEDAGVPLAVIARVLNEPDRRRLPAREDPQYND' A
#
# COMPACT_ATOMS: atom_id res chain seq x y z
N MET A 1 9.87 -33.42 2.09
CA MET A 1 9.25 -32.45 1.17
C MET A 1 8.82 -31.23 1.99
N ASN A 2 9.47 -30.07 1.85
CA ASN A 2 9.01 -28.83 2.46
C ASN A 2 8.28 -28.02 1.39
N ASN A 3 6.97 -28.19 1.31
CA ASN A 3 6.12 -27.41 0.42
C ASN A 3 5.73 -26.14 1.19
N PRO A 4 6.19 -24.92 0.83
CA PRO A 4 5.62 -23.72 1.42
C PRO A 4 4.17 -23.61 0.94
N GLU A 5 3.23 -23.68 1.88
CA GLU A 5 1.81 -23.50 1.60
C GLU A 5 1.60 -22.19 0.83
N PRO A 6 0.69 -22.12 -0.16
CA PRO A 6 0.39 -20.88 -0.84
C PRO A 6 -0.07 -19.84 0.19
N GLY A 7 0.78 -18.83 0.42
CA GLY A 7 0.68 -17.85 1.48
C GLY A 7 -0.74 -17.29 1.64
N SER A 8 -1.34 -17.60 2.79
CA SER A 8 -2.73 -17.30 3.12
C SER A 8 -2.98 -15.80 3.36
N ARG A 9 -3.03 -15.00 2.29
CA ARG A 9 -3.61 -13.64 2.29
C ARG A 9 -3.13 -12.62 3.36
N PRO A 10 -1.96 -12.72 4.04
CA PRO A 10 -1.59 -11.69 5.01
C PRO A 10 -1.28 -10.35 4.30
N ASP A 11 -0.85 -10.40 3.04
CA ASP A 11 -0.56 -9.23 2.21
C ASP A 11 -1.82 -8.48 1.77
N ARG A 12 -2.96 -9.17 1.57
CA ARG A 12 -4.18 -8.51 1.06
C ARG A 12 -4.81 -7.62 2.13
N SER A 13 -4.90 -8.09 3.36
CA SER A 13 -5.45 -7.30 4.47
C SER A 13 -4.59 -6.07 4.75
N LYS A 14 -3.26 -6.22 4.71
CA LYS A 14 -2.33 -5.09 4.86
C LYS A 14 -2.43 -4.09 3.71
N ALA A 15 -2.60 -4.56 2.47
CA ALA A 15 -2.83 -3.68 1.34
C ALA A 15 -4.11 -2.85 1.50
N ILE A 16 -5.21 -3.45 1.96
CA ILE A 16 -6.47 -2.73 2.23
C ILE A 16 -6.28 -1.67 3.33
N ALA A 17 -5.55 -2.02 4.40
CA ALA A 17 -5.25 -1.07 5.47
C ALA A 17 -4.41 0.12 5.00
N VAL A 18 -3.41 -0.13 4.13
CA VAL A 18 -2.62 0.92 3.50
C VAL A 18 -3.48 1.83 2.61
N GLU A 19 -4.42 1.25 1.86
CA GLU A 19 -5.35 2.02 1.04
C GLU A 19 -6.23 2.95 1.88
N ALA A 20 -6.89 2.40 2.90
CA ALA A 20 -7.72 3.18 3.81
C ALA A 20 -6.93 4.23 4.60
N GLY A 21 -5.70 3.90 5.03
CA GLY A 21 -4.82 4.85 5.73
C GLY A 21 -4.43 6.05 4.85
N LEU A 22 -4.26 5.87 3.55
CA LEU A 22 -3.97 6.97 2.62
C LEU A 22 -5.19 7.83 2.31
N ASP A 23 -6.40 7.30 2.39
CA ASP A 23 -7.61 8.13 2.35
C ASP A 23 -7.79 8.90 3.67
N LEU A 24 -7.50 8.26 4.80
CA LEU A 24 -7.52 8.90 6.13
C LEU A 24 -6.48 10.04 6.23
N LEU A 25 -5.33 9.89 5.57
CA LEU A 25 -4.31 10.94 5.47
C LEU A 25 -4.88 12.23 4.85
N LYS A 26 -5.78 12.12 3.88
CA LYS A 26 -6.38 13.27 3.18
C LYS A 26 -7.44 13.96 4.02
N SER A 27 -8.17 13.21 4.87
CA SER A 27 -9.29 13.74 5.66
C SER A 27 -8.91 14.13 7.08
N GLU A 28 -8.14 13.31 7.79
CA GLU A 28 -7.82 13.45 9.22
C GLU A 28 -6.33 13.72 9.49
N GLY A 29 -5.49 13.58 8.47
CA GLY A 29 -4.08 13.91 8.54
C GLY A 29 -3.20 12.76 9.01
N ARG A 30 -1.90 13.06 9.11
CA ARG A 30 -0.83 12.06 9.21
C ARG A 30 -0.89 11.18 10.46
N ALA A 31 -1.23 11.77 11.61
CA ALA A 31 -1.25 11.04 12.87
C ALA A 31 -2.36 9.97 12.91
N ALA A 32 -3.56 10.33 12.45
CA ALA A 32 -4.69 9.41 12.36
C ALA A 32 -4.39 8.25 11.39
N ALA A 33 -3.85 8.56 10.21
CA ALA A 33 -3.47 7.56 9.21
C ALA A 33 -2.42 6.57 9.73
N ALA A 34 -1.41 7.06 10.46
CA ALA A 34 -0.37 6.21 11.04
C ALA A 34 -0.94 5.27 12.11
N ALA A 35 -1.76 5.80 13.03
CA ALA A 35 -2.39 5.01 14.09
C ALA A 35 -3.31 3.92 13.53
N PHE A 36 -4.11 4.24 12.51
CA PHE A 36 -4.98 3.27 11.84
C PHE A 36 -4.18 2.12 11.20
N MET A 37 -3.09 2.43 10.47
CA MET A 37 -2.27 1.41 9.82
C MET A 37 -1.50 0.56 10.85
N GLU A 38 -1.05 1.16 11.95
CA GLU A 38 -0.39 0.45 13.04
C GLU A 38 -1.34 -0.55 13.72
N ASP A 39 -2.56 -0.13 14.04
CA ASP A 39 -3.61 -0.98 14.62
C ASP A 39 -3.95 -2.17 13.69
N ALA A 40 -3.95 -1.93 12.39
CA ALA A 40 -4.13 -2.97 11.37
C ALA A 40 -2.92 -3.92 11.19
N GLY A 41 -1.85 -3.74 11.95
CA GLY A 41 -0.64 -4.57 11.91
C GLY A 41 0.26 -4.30 10.71
N VAL A 42 0.19 -3.11 10.11
CA VAL A 42 1.13 -2.68 9.06
C VAL A 42 2.46 -2.31 9.72
N PRO A 43 3.61 -2.83 9.24
CA PRO A 43 4.91 -2.51 9.85
C PRO A 43 5.23 -1.02 9.75
N LEU A 44 5.81 -0.46 10.82
CA LEU A 44 6.17 0.97 10.90
C LEU A 44 7.01 1.46 9.72
N ALA A 45 7.94 0.63 9.22
CA ALA A 45 8.75 0.95 8.03
C ALA A 45 7.89 1.16 6.77
N VAL A 46 6.81 0.38 6.62
CA VAL A 46 5.85 0.52 5.52
C VAL A 46 5.01 1.78 5.70
N ILE A 47 4.52 2.02 6.92
CA ILE A 47 3.74 3.24 7.26
C ILE A 47 4.56 4.50 6.95
N ALA A 48 5.80 4.56 7.43
CA ALA A 48 6.69 5.70 7.21
C ALA A 48 6.93 5.94 5.71
N ARG A 49 7.17 4.87 4.93
CA ARG A 49 7.36 4.97 3.49
C ARG A 49 6.11 5.50 2.78
N VAL A 50 4.95 4.90 3.06
CA VAL A 50 3.67 5.27 2.43
C VAL A 50 3.27 6.71 2.74
N LEU A 51 3.44 7.15 3.99
CA LEU A 51 3.09 8.51 4.39
C LEU A 51 4.07 9.58 3.89
N ASN A 52 5.32 9.21 3.59
CA ASN A 52 6.31 10.12 2.99
C ASN A 52 6.21 10.16 1.45
N GLU A 53 5.74 9.08 0.82
CA GLU A 53 5.63 8.95 -0.63
C GLU A 53 4.20 8.55 -1.07
N PRO A 54 3.14 9.30 -0.70
CA PRO A 54 1.75 8.89 -0.91
C PRO A 54 1.39 8.78 -2.41
N ASP A 55 1.98 9.60 -3.27
CA ASP A 55 1.75 9.63 -4.72
C ASP A 55 2.59 8.61 -5.50
N ARG A 56 3.48 7.85 -4.84
CA ARG A 56 4.31 6.84 -5.51
C ARG A 56 3.54 5.57 -5.87
N ARG A 57 2.21 5.63 -5.79
CA ARG A 57 1.29 4.59 -6.25
C ARG A 57 1.38 4.47 -7.77
N ARG A 58 2.18 3.49 -8.21
CA ARG A 58 2.16 2.87 -9.54
C ARG A 58 1.90 3.87 -10.67
N LEU A 59 2.96 4.48 -11.18
CA LEU A 59 2.97 4.80 -12.61
C LEU A 59 2.51 3.53 -13.35
N PRO A 60 1.45 3.58 -14.19
CA PRO A 60 1.16 2.47 -15.08
C PRO A 60 2.42 2.25 -15.91
N ALA A 61 2.98 1.05 -15.83
CA ALA A 61 4.04 0.67 -16.74
C ALA A 61 3.45 0.71 -18.15
N ARG A 62 3.97 1.62 -18.97
CA ARG A 62 3.83 1.68 -20.43
C ARG A 62 2.41 1.97 -20.95
N GLU A 63 2.15 3.24 -21.22
CA GLU A 63 1.56 3.57 -22.52
C GLU A 63 2.68 3.40 -23.55
N ASP A 64 2.83 2.21 -24.14
CA ASP A 64 3.56 2.07 -25.40
C ASP A 64 2.75 2.86 -26.46
N PRO A 65 3.27 3.97 -27.04
CA PRO A 65 2.64 4.53 -28.21
C PRO A 65 2.84 3.51 -29.33
N GLN A 66 1.78 2.78 -29.65
CA GLN A 66 1.69 1.99 -30.87
C GLN A 66 1.92 2.95 -32.05
N TYR A 67 3.16 3.02 -32.54
CA TYR A 67 3.45 3.64 -33.83
C TYR A 67 2.68 2.84 -34.87
N ASN A 68 1.65 3.47 -35.44
CA ASN A 68 0.83 2.91 -36.50
C ASN A 68 1.66 2.91 -37.80
N ASP A 69 1.83 1.73 -38.39
CA ASP A 69 2.33 1.55 -39.77
C ASP A 69 1.30 2.06 -40.78
#